data_AF-A0AAF0X6N6-F1
#
_entry.id   AF-A0AAF0X6N6-F1
#
_cell.length_a   1.000
_cell.length_b   1.000
_cell.length_c   1.000
_cell.angle_alpha   90.00
_cell.angle_beta   90.00
_cell.angle_gamma   90.00
#
_symmetry.space_group_name_H-M   'P 1'
#
loop_
_entity.id
_entity.type
_entity.pdbx_description
1 polymer ?
#
loop_
_entity_poly.entity_id
_entity_poly.type
_entity_poly.pdbx_seq_one_letter_code
_entity_poly.pdbx_strand_id
1 'polypeptide(L)'
;MGKSYPEVSEEYKVAVDKCTRKLRGYIASKGCFGIMLRVAWHSAGTYDVKTKTGGPFGTMRFKAEQSHNANNGLENAFPIISYGDLYQLAGVVAVQLTGGPDIPFHPGRKDQNEPVKEGRLPDAELGADHLRDVFVKAMGLSDKDIVVLSGGHTLGSCHKERSGYEGPWTRNPCIFDNSYFKELLSGEKEGLVQLPTDKSLLKDPVFRPLVEKYAADEDAFFADYAVSHMKLSELG
;
A
#
# COMPACT_ATOMS: atom_id res chain seq x y z
N MET A 1 7.33 -4.66 22.50
CA MET A 1 6.09 -4.14 23.12
C MET A 1 5.05 -4.08 22.02
N GLY A 2 3.85 -4.64 22.26
CA GLY A 2 2.76 -4.66 21.27
C GLY A 2 2.14 -3.26 21.06
N LYS A 3 1.36 -3.10 20.00
CA LYS A 3 0.55 -1.89 19.76
C LYS A 3 -0.52 -1.75 20.85
N SER A 4 -0.75 -0.51 21.29
CA SER A 4 -1.85 -0.14 22.18
C SER A 4 -2.83 0.70 21.39
N TYR A 5 -3.92 0.09 20.93
CA TYR A 5 -4.91 0.78 20.10
C TYR A 5 -5.76 1.75 20.94
N PRO A 6 -6.08 2.95 20.42
CA PRO A 6 -6.95 3.89 21.13
C PRO A 6 -8.38 3.36 21.19
N GLU A 7 -9.08 3.63 22.29
CA GLU A 7 -10.53 3.47 22.32
C GLU A 7 -11.20 4.56 21.47
N VAL A 8 -12.14 4.15 20.63
CA VAL A 8 -12.99 5.06 19.85
C VAL A 8 -14.45 4.90 20.31
N SER A 9 -15.25 5.97 20.14
CA SER A 9 -16.66 5.94 20.52
C SER A 9 -17.44 4.89 19.72
N GLU A 10 -18.57 4.42 20.27
CA GLU A 10 -19.43 3.48 19.56
C GLU A 10 -19.98 4.07 18.25
N GLU A 11 -20.25 5.38 18.23
CA GLU A 11 -20.63 6.09 17.01
C GLU A 11 -19.53 6.01 15.93
N TYR A 12 -18.26 6.12 16.33
CA TYR A 12 -17.12 6.02 15.40
C TYR A 12 -17.01 4.61 14.83
N LYS A 13 -17.18 3.55 15.65
CA LYS A 13 -17.20 2.15 15.17
C LYS A 13 -18.30 1.92 14.15
N VAL A 14 -19.52 2.38 14.46
CA VAL A 14 -20.67 2.30 13.54
C VAL A 14 -20.41 3.08 12.24
N ALA A 15 -19.72 4.23 12.32
CA ALA A 15 -19.33 5.00 11.15
C ALA A 15 -18.31 4.24 10.29
N VAL A 16 -17.28 3.64 10.89
CA VAL A 16 -16.30 2.78 10.20
C VAL A 16 -17.00 1.64 9.47
N ASP A 17 -17.91 0.92 10.12
CA ASP A 17 -18.66 -0.18 9.48
C ASP A 17 -19.50 0.29 8.28
N LYS A 18 -20.17 1.44 8.42
CA LYS A 18 -20.93 2.06 7.31
C LYS A 18 -20.00 2.49 6.19
N CYS A 19 -18.82 3.02 6.52
CA CYS A 19 -17.80 3.42 5.57
C CYS A 19 -17.26 2.23 4.79
N THR A 20 -16.91 1.14 5.46
CA THR A 20 -16.48 -0.12 4.85
C THR A 20 -17.47 -0.58 3.78
N ARG A 21 -18.78 -0.64 4.10
CA ARG A 21 -19.81 -1.08 3.14
C ARG A 21 -19.92 -0.15 1.93
N LYS A 22 -19.83 1.17 2.14
CA LYS A 22 -19.89 2.16 1.05
C LYS A 22 -18.64 2.14 0.18
N LEU A 23 -17.45 2.01 0.78
CA LEU A 23 -16.19 1.83 0.07
C LEU A 23 -16.24 0.57 -0.79
N ARG A 24 -16.80 -0.54 -0.27
CA ARG A 24 -16.99 -1.78 -1.06
C ARG A 24 -17.76 -1.53 -2.35
N GLY A 25 -18.93 -0.88 -2.26
CA GLY A 25 -19.74 -0.55 -3.44
C GLY A 25 -19.05 0.44 -4.37
N TYR A 26 -18.45 1.51 -3.83
CA TYR A 26 -17.76 2.53 -4.62
C TYR A 26 -16.56 1.97 -5.38
N ILE A 27 -15.66 1.26 -4.70
CA ILE A 27 -14.44 0.72 -5.28
C ILE A 27 -14.76 -0.30 -6.36
N ALA A 28 -15.71 -1.22 -6.09
CA ALA A 28 -16.15 -2.21 -7.08
C ALA A 28 -16.78 -1.56 -8.33
N SER A 29 -17.67 -0.57 -8.14
CA SER A 29 -18.35 0.10 -9.25
C SER A 29 -17.43 0.96 -10.12
N LYS A 30 -16.36 1.51 -9.54
CA LYS A 30 -15.37 2.32 -10.26
C LYS A 30 -14.19 1.51 -10.80
N GLY A 31 -14.05 0.24 -10.40
CA GLY A 31 -12.88 -0.57 -10.74
C GLY A 31 -11.56 0.01 -10.24
N CYS A 32 -11.59 0.81 -9.17
CA CYS A 32 -10.44 1.62 -8.72
C CYS A 32 -9.58 0.93 -7.65
N PHE A 33 -9.48 -0.40 -7.69
CA PHE A 33 -8.80 -1.20 -6.67
C PHE A 33 -7.32 -0.82 -6.47
N GLY A 34 -6.54 -0.84 -7.56
CA GLY A 34 -5.10 -0.53 -7.49
C GLY A 34 -4.81 0.90 -7.01
N ILE A 35 -5.63 1.88 -7.41
CA ILE A 35 -5.42 3.27 -6.96
C ILE A 35 -5.78 3.46 -5.48
N MET A 36 -6.79 2.76 -4.95
CA MET A 36 -7.12 2.82 -3.52
C MET A 36 -6.03 2.19 -2.65
N LEU A 37 -5.48 1.04 -3.08
CA LEU A 37 -4.32 0.44 -2.43
C LEU A 37 -3.11 1.38 -2.49
N ARG A 38 -2.86 2.00 -3.64
CA ARG A 38 -1.78 2.98 -3.81
C ARG A 38 -1.94 4.19 -2.90
N VAL A 39 -3.14 4.75 -2.74
CA VAL A 39 -3.38 5.89 -1.82
C VAL A 39 -3.04 5.49 -0.37
N ALA A 40 -3.49 4.33 0.09
CA ALA A 40 -3.14 3.84 1.42
C ALA A 40 -1.63 3.66 1.61
N TRP A 41 -0.95 3.06 0.61
CA TRP A 41 0.51 2.90 0.57
C TRP A 41 1.25 4.24 0.63
N HIS A 42 0.92 5.17 -0.26
CA HIS A 42 1.56 6.49 -0.32
C HIS A 42 1.33 7.30 0.97
N SER A 43 0.16 7.16 1.60
CA SER A 43 -0.14 7.84 2.86
C SER A 43 0.77 7.33 3.99
N ALA A 44 0.88 6.00 4.13
CA ALA A 44 1.67 5.39 5.19
C ALA A 44 3.19 5.50 4.95
N GLY A 45 3.62 5.39 3.69
CA GLY A 45 5.02 5.26 3.29
C GLY A 45 5.88 6.51 3.49
N THR A 46 5.30 7.61 4.00
CA THR A 46 6.05 8.82 4.33
C THR A 46 6.58 8.84 5.76
N TYR A 47 6.26 7.82 6.57
CA TYR A 47 6.68 7.74 7.97
C TYR A 47 8.20 7.60 8.11
N ASP A 48 8.77 8.39 9.01
CA ASP A 48 10.16 8.28 9.45
C ASP A 48 10.21 7.97 10.95
N VAL A 49 10.76 6.81 11.31
CA VAL A 49 10.80 6.27 12.68
C VAL A 49 11.71 7.09 13.60
N LYS A 50 12.70 7.79 13.05
CA LYS A 50 13.67 8.59 13.82
C LYS A 50 13.04 9.91 14.31
N THR A 51 12.37 10.61 13.41
CA THR A 51 11.71 11.89 13.68
C THR A 51 10.25 11.74 14.12
N LYS A 52 9.65 10.56 13.91
CA LYS A 52 8.23 10.27 14.14
C LYS A 52 7.30 11.22 13.38
N THR A 53 7.66 11.52 12.13
CA THR A 53 6.91 12.43 11.24
C THR A 53 6.43 11.69 10.00
N GLY A 54 5.37 12.18 9.37
CA GLY A 54 4.73 11.51 8.23
C GLY A 54 3.90 10.32 8.67
N GLY A 55 3.49 9.49 7.72
CA GLY A 55 2.66 8.32 7.98
C GLY A 55 1.17 8.55 7.71
N PRO A 56 0.32 7.57 8.06
CA PRO A 56 -1.07 7.45 7.60
C PRO A 56 -2.04 8.41 8.33
N PHE A 57 -1.66 9.67 8.49
CA PHE A 57 -2.40 10.67 9.29
C PHE A 57 -3.15 11.69 8.42
N GLY A 58 -3.67 11.24 7.28
CA GLY A 58 -4.62 11.99 6.45
C GLY A 58 -4.05 13.20 5.71
N THR A 59 -2.73 13.44 5.71
CA THR A 59 -2.12 14.64 5.12
C THR A 59 -2.24 14.70 3.59
N MET A 60 -2.47 13.56 2.93
CA MET A 60 -2.72 13.47 1.48
C MET A 60 -3.93 14.29 1.00
N ARG A 61 -4.78 14.78 1.90
CA ARG A 61 -5.90 15.70 1.60
C ARG A 61 -5.48 17.13 1.29
N PHE A 62 -4.25 17.54 1.64
CA PHE A 62 -3.81 18.91 1.42
C PHE A 62 -3.29 19.09 0.01
N LYS A 63 -3.54 20.25 -0.61
CA LYS A 63 -3.10 20.54 -1.99
C LYS A 63 -1.62 20.27 -2.24
N ALA A 64 -0.75 20.49 -1.26
CA ALA A 64 0.69 20.21 -1.37
C ALA A 64 0.99 18.71 -1.59
N GLU A 65 0.14 17.82 -1.07
CA GLU A 65 0.25 16.37 -1.27
C GLU A 65 -0.74 15.86 -2.34
N GLN A 66 -1.88 16.52 -2.55
CA GLN A 66 -2.81 16.26 -3.68
C GLN A 66 -2.24 16.68 -5.04
N SER A 67 -1.35 17.67 -5.10
CA SER A 67 -0.69 18.09 -6.34
C SER A 67 0.27 17.04 -6.88
N HIS A 68 0.56 15.99 -6.10
CA HIS A 68 1.15 14.78 -6.64
C HIS A 68 0.11 14.10 -7.55
N ASN A 69 0.45 13.86 -8.82
CA ASN A 69 -0.43 13.31 -9.87
C ASN A 69 -1.18 12.00 -9.50
N ALA A 70 -0.84 11.35 -8.38
CA ALA A 70 -1.42 10.11 -7.90
C ALA A 70 -2.73 10.25 -7.07
N ASN A 71 -3.15 11.47 -6.69
CA ASN A 71 -4.00 11.65 -5.50
C ASN A 71 -5.41 12.24 -5.72
N ASN A 72 -5.97 12.19 -6.93
CA ASN A 72 -7.33 12.71 -7.20
C ASN A 72 -8.45 11.71 -6.80
N GLY A 73 -9.49 12.18 -6.08
CA GLY A 73 -10.84 11.55 -6.14
C GLY A 73 -11.59 11.16 -4.86
N LEU A 74 -11.37 11.76 -3.68
CA LEU A 74 -12.20 11.48 -2.49
C LEU A 74 -12.54 12.76 -1.70
N GLU A 75 -13.76 13.28 -1.87
CA GLU A 75 -14.28 14.41 -1.08
C GLU A 75 -15.51 14.00 -0.23
N ASN A 76 -15.37 14.15 1.09
CA ASN A 76 -16.40 14.49 2.09
C ASN A 76 -17.68 13.63 2.27
N ALA A 77 -17.60 12.29 2.23
CA ALA A 77 -18.75 11.41 2.50
C ALA A 77 -18.95 10.96 3.97
N PHE A 78 -17.96 11.16 4.86
CA PHE A 78 -17.99 10.68 6.26
C PHE A 78 -17.39 11.70 7.24
N PRO A 79 -18.18 12.62 7.81
CA PRO A 79 -17.65 13.75 8.57
C PRO A 79 -16.99 13.38 9.91
N ILE A 80 -17.29 12.20 10.47
CA ILE A 80 -16.72 11.75 11.76
C ILE A 80 -15.43 10.93 11.61
N ILE A 81 -15.19 10.32 10.44
CA ILE A 81 -14.01 9.46 10.23
C ILE A 81 -12.84 10.34 9.81
N SER A 82 -11.68 10.15 10.44
CA SER A 82 -10.47 10.86 10.02
C SER A 82 -10.06 10.46 8.60
N TYR A 83 -9.43 11.38 7.87
CA TYR A 83 -8.88 11.07 6.55
C TYR A 83 -7.83 9.94 6.62
N GLY A 84 -7.04 9.89 7.69
CA GLY A 84 -6.11 8.80 7.95
C GLY A 84 -6.80 7.43 8.01
N ASP A 85 -7.86 7.30 8.79
CA ASP A 85 -8.62 6.05 8.86
C ASP A 85 -9.34 5.74 7.54
N LEU A 86 -9.90 6.77 6.86
CA LEU A 86 -10.58 6.60 5.58
C LEU A 86 -9.65 6.04 4.50
N TYR A 87 -8.44 6.59 4.36
CA TYR A 87 -7.48 6.15 3.35
C TYR A 87 -6.97 4.74 3.62
N GLN A 88 -6.64 4.41 4.88
CA GLN A 88 -6.19 3.06 5.23
C GLN A 88 -7.31 2.03 5.08
N LEU A 89 -8.55 2.38 5.45
CA LEU A 89 -9.70 1.51 5.25
C LEU A 89 -9.97 1.26 3.75
N ALA A 90 -9.80 2.26 2.89
CA ALA A 90 -9.94 2.09 1.44
C ALA A 90 -8.90 1.11 0.88
N GLY A 91 -7.65 1.15 1.37
CA GLY A 91 -6.60 0.19 1.00
C GLY A 91 -6.95 -1.24 1.40
N VAL A 92 -7.37 -1.45 2.65
CA VAL A 92 -7.82 -2.77 3.16
C VAL A 92 -8.99 -3.31 2.34
N VAL A 93 -10.00 -2.48 2.09
CA VAL A 93 -11.17 -2.86 1.30
C VAL A 93 -10.79 -3.22 -0.13
N ALA A 94 -9.85 -2.50 -0.75
CA ALA A 94 -9.40 -2.79 -2.11
C ALA A 94 -8.74 -4.19 -2.21
N VAL A 95 -7.91 -4.56 -1.24
CA VAL A 95 -7.30 -5.90 -1.18
C VAL A 95 -8.36 -6.98 -0.99
N GLN A 96 -9.28 -6.80 -0.03
CA GLN A 96 -10.32 -7.80 0.24
C GLN A 96 -11.31 -7.98 -0.93
N LEU A 97 -11.67 -6.90 -1.63
CA LEU A 97 -12.60 -6.98 -2.78
C LEU A 97 -12.03 -7.74 -3.97
N THR A 98 -10.71 -7.81 -4.08
CA THR A 98 -10.00 -8.40 -5.22
C THR A 98 -9.53 -9.83 -4.94
N GLY A 99 -9.94 -10.41 -3.81
CA GLY A 99 -9.63 -11.79 -3.43
C GLY A 99 -8.41 -11.95 -2.54
N GLY A 100 -7.79 -10.85 -2.10
CA GLY A 100 -6.65 -10.87 -1.20
C GLY A 100 -7.02 -11.19 0.26
N PRO A 101 -6.02 -11.22 1.16
CA PRO A 101 -6.22 -11.63 2.54
C PRO A 101 -7.03 -10.62 3.35
N ASP A 102 -7.62 -11.12 4.44
CA ASP A 102 -8.19 -10.28 5.49
C ASP A 102 -7.09 -9.56 6.27
N ILE A 103 -7.08 -8.23 6.18
CA ILE A 103 -6.13 -7.37 6.90
C ILE A 103 -6.87 -6.77 8.11
N PRO A 104 -6.38 -6.97 9.34
CA PRO A 104 -6.97 -6.32 10.50
C PRO A 104 -6.92 -4.79 10.38
N PHE A 105 -8.04 -4.13 10.65
CA PHE A 105 -8.15 -2.68 10.67
C PHE A 105 -8.50 -2.19 12.08
N HIS A 106 -7.67 -1.30 12.61
CA HIS A 106 -7.89 -0.63 13.89
C HIS A 106 -8.13 0.87 13.66
N PRO A 107 -9.30 1.43 14.02
CA PRO A 107 -9.59 2.85 13.89
C PRO A 107 -8.91 3.69 14.98
N GLY A 108 -8.91 5.00 14.79
CA GLY A 108 -8.48 6.00 15.76
C GLY A 108 -7.27 6.82 15.34
N ARG A 109 -6.85 6.76 14.07
CA ARG A 109 -5.84 7.69 13.53
C ARG A 109 -6.36 9.12 13.65
N LYS A 110 -5.52 10.01 14.15
CA LYS A 110 -5.84 11.44 14.20
C LYS A 110 -5.20 12.12 13.01
N ASP A 111 -5.99 12.91 12.28
CA ASP A 111 -5.48 13.66 11.16
C ASP A 111 -4.44 14.69 11.62
N GLN A 112 -3.30 14.71 10.93
CA GLN A 112 -2.31 15.78 11.05
C GLN A 112 -2.67 16.92 10.10
N ASN A 113 -2.24 18.13 10.44
CA ASN A 113 -2.58 19.35 9.72
C ASN A 113 -1.51 19.82 8.74
N GLU A 114 -0.33 19.20 8.76
CA GLU A 114 0.80 19.59 7.92
C GLU A 114 1.40 18.35 7.25
N PRO A 115 1.59 18.36 5.93
CA PRO A 115 2.28 17.27 5.24
C PRO A 115 3.78 17.31 5.55
N VAL A 116 4.45 16.17 5.33
CA VAL A 116 5.92 16.13 5.36
C VAL A 116 6.51 16.61 4.04
N LYS A 117 7.80 16.98 4.06
CA LYS A 117 8.54 17.30 2.85
C LYS A 117 8.59 16.08 1.91
N GLU A 118 8.43 16.33 0.62
CA GLU A 118 8.57 15.34 -0.46
C GLU A 118 9.93 14.63 -0.44
N GLY A 119 9.98 13.43 -1.04
CA GLY A 119 11.22 12.66 -1.24
C GLY A 119 11.40 11.47 -0.31
N ARG A 120 10.37 11.06 0.44
CA ARG A 120 10.43 9.90 1.34
C ARG A 120 9.96 8.58 0.73
N LEU A 121 9.19 8.64 -0.36
CA LEU A 121 8.69 7.46 -1.05
C LEU A 121 9.79 6.82 -1.91
N PRO A 122 9.72 5.50 -2.18
CA PRO A 122 10.74 4.83 -2.98
C PRO A 122 10.75 5.33 -4.43
N ASP A 123 11.93 5.31 -5.03
CA ASP A 123 12.16 5.68 -6.43
C ASP A 123 12.25 4.37 -7.22
N ALA A 124 11.44 4.28 -8.28
CA ALA A 124 11.33 3.09 -9.12
C ALA A 124 12.63 2.76 -9.88
N GLU A 125 13.51 3.75 -10.09
CA GLU A 125 14.78 3.59 -10.82
C GLU A 125 15.90 2.98 -9.98
N LEU A 126 15.73 2.92 -8.65
CA LEU A 126 16.75 2.48 -7.72
C LEU A 126 16.60 1.01 -7.32
N GLY A 127 17.59 0.50 -6.56
CA GLY A 127 17.71 -0.92 -6.22
C GLY A 127 17.50 -1.24 -4.74
N ALA A 128 17.96 -2.44 -4.34
CA ALA A 128 17.77 -3.01 -3.01
C ALA A 128 18.27 -2.13 -1.86
N ASP A 129 19.39 -1.43 -2.02
CA ASP A 129 19.92 -0.52 -0.99
C ASP A 129 18.95 0.64 -0.72
N HIS A 130 18.38 1.21 -1.79
CA HIS A 130 17.36 2.26 -1.67
C HIS A 130 16.08 1.73 -1.01
N LEU A 131 15.64 0.52 -1.38
CA LEU A 131 14.50 -0.11 -0.73
C LEU A 131 14.74 -0.28 0.78
N ARG A 132 15.95 -0.68 1.20
CA ARG A 132 16.30 -0.75 2.63
C ARG A 132 16.39 0.62 3.29
N ASP A 133 16.90 1.64 2.60
CA ASP A 133 16.92 3.01 3.12
C ASP A 133 15.50 3.51 3.43
N VAL A 134 14.56 3.26 2.53
CA VAL A 134 13.18 3.71 2.66
C VAL A 134 12.40 2.82 3.66
N PHE A 135 12.32 1.51 3.44
CA PHE A 135 11.46 0.64 4.24
C PHE A 135 12.08 0.30 5.59
N VAL A 136 13.38 0.04 5.66
CA VAL A 136 14.01 -0.37 6.92
C VAL A 136 14.46 0.84 7.73
N LYS A 137 15.27 1.73 7.14
CA LYS A 137 15.86 2.84 7.90
C LYS A 137 14.87 3.96 8.21
N ALA A 138 13.96 4.29 7.27
CA ALA A 138 12.94 5.31 7.50
C ALA A 138 11.67 4.71 8.12
N MET A 139 11.00 3.76 7.48
CA MET A 139 9.72 3.25 8.00
C MET A 139 9.85 2.31 9.21
N GLY A 140 11.00 1.65 9.39
CA GLY A 140 11.20 0.67 10.47
C GLY A 140 10.60 -0.72 10.18
N LEU A 141 10.39 -1.05 8.90
CA LEU A 141 9.95 -2.36 8.44
C LEU A 141 11.14 -3.31 8.23
N SER A 142 10.88 -4.57 7.86
CA SER A 142 11.90 -5.60 7.61
C SER A 142 12.11 -5.90 6.12
N ASP A 143 13.21 -6.57 5.79
CA ASP A 143 13.46 -7.10 4.43
C ASP A 143 12.31 -8.00 3.93
N LYS A 144 11.67 -8.75 4.84
CA LYS A 144 10.46 -9.52 4.50
C LYS A 144 9.31 -8.61 4.11
N ASP A 145 9.08 -7.55 4.89
CA ASP A 145 8.01 -6.60 4.60
C ASP A 145 8.21 -5.90 3.25
N ILE A 146 9.47 -5.64 2.82
CA ILE A 146 9.76 -5.11 1.48
C ILE A 146 9.20 -6.04 0.40
N VAL A 147 9.65 -7.30 0.37
CA VAL A 147 9.29 -8.25 -0.69
C VAL A 147 7.78 -8.53 -0.70
N VAL A 148 7.21 -8.71 0.48
CA VAL A 148 5.77 -8.95 0.63
C VAL A 148 4.96 -7.77 0.13
N LEU A 149 5.29 -6.54 0.54
CA LEU A 149 4.54 -5.35 0.16
C LEU A 149 4.72 -5.01 -1.32
N SER A 150 5.87 -5.34 -1.94
CA SER A 150 6.04 -5.30 -3.40
C SER A 150 5.02 -6.16 -4.14
N GLY A 151 4.55 -7.26 -3.52
CA GLY A 151 3.43 -8.07 -4.02
C GLY A 151 2.12 -7.29 -4.23
N GLY A 152 1.96 -6.11 -3.63
CA GLY A 152 0.84 -5.22 -3.90
C GLY A 152 0.73 -4.78 -5.38
N HIS A 153 1.83 -4.80 -6.13
CA HIS A 153 1.84 -4.57 -7.58
C HIS A 153 1.08 -5.64 -8.37
N THR A 154 0.66 -6.74 -7.74
CA THR A 154 -0.28 -7.69 -8.35
C THR A 154 -1.59 -7.00 -8.80
N LEU A 155 -1.96 -5.90 -8.13
CA LEU A 155 -3.08 -5.03 -8.50
C LEU A 155 -2.63 -3.75 -9.21
N GLY A 156 -3.34 -3.42 -10.29
CA GLY A 156 -3.22 -2.16 -11.00
C GLY A 156 -2.13 -2.13 -12.07
N SER A 157 -1.79 -0.90 -12.50
CA SER A 157 -0.92 -0.65 -13.64
C SER A 157 -0.15 0.66 -13.48
N CYS A 158 1.03 0.72 -14.09
CA CYS A 158 1.72 1.97 -14.37
C CYS A 158 0.99 2.75 -15.47
N HIS A 159 1.12 4.08 -15.43
CA HIS A 159 0.54 4.99 -16.42
C HIS A 159 1.60 6.04 -16.81
N LYS A 160 1.87 6.17 -18.10
CA LYS A 160 3.01 6.94 -18.64
C LYS A 160 2.98 8.40 -18.20
N GLU A 161 1.80 9.01 -18.12
CA GLU A 161 1.62 10.40 -17.69
C GLU A 161 1.86 10.64 -16.19
N ARG A 162 1.96 9.56 -15.40
CA ARG A 162 2.17 9.63 -13.94
C ARG A 162 3.60 9.30 -13.55
N SER A 163 4.12 8.18 -14.06
CA SER A 163 5.41 7.61 -13.62
C SER A 163 6.41 7.43 -14.76
N GLY A 164 6.06 7.72 -16.01
CA GLY A 164 6.88 7.39 -17.18
C GLY A 164 6.80 5.91 -17.63
N TYR A 165 6.47 5.01 -16.70
CA TYR A 165 6.15 3.60 -16.97
C TYR A 165 4.70 3.39 -17.41
N GLU A 166 4.43 2.32 -18.18
CA GLU A 166 3.11 1.98 -18.72
C GLU A 166 2.85 0.47 -18.59
N GLY A 167 1.60 0.11 -18.27
CA GLY A 167 1.13 -1.28 -18.30
C GLY A 167 1.00 -1.94 -16.92
N PRO A 168 0.28 -3.08 -16.83
CA PRO A 168 0.11 -3.84 -15.60
C PRO A 168 1.30 -4.75 -15.30
N TRP A 169 1.50 -5.13 -14.04
CA TRP A 169 2.49 -6.17 -13.67
C TRP A 169 1.97 -7.58 -13.94
N THR A 170 0.65 -7.77 -13.92
CA THR A 170 0.01 -9.09 -14.07
C THR A 170 -1.02 -9.06 -15.20
N ARG A 171 -1.39 -10.24 -15.70
CA ARG A 171 -2.44 -10.37 -16.72
C ARG A 171 -3.84 -10.06 -16.17
N ASN A 172 -4.02 -10.12 -14.85
CA ASN A 172 -5.28 -9.90 -14.17
C ASN A 172 -5.14 -8.77 -13.12
N PRO A 173 -4.96 -7.50 -13.53
CA PRO A 173 -4.63 -6.39 -12.62
C PRO A 173 -5.75 -6.00 -11.63
N CYS A 174 -6.87 -6.72 -11.64
CA CYS A 174 -8.00 -6.55 -10.72
C CYS A 174 -8.16 -7.75 -9.76
N ILE A 175 -7.25 -8.72 -9.77
CA ILE A 175 -7.25 -9.89 -8.89
C ILE A 175 -6.01 -9.83 -8.01
N PHE A 176 -6.20 -9.93 -6.70
CA PHE A 176 -5.10 -9.96 -5.74
C PHE A 176 -4.70 -11.41 -5.51
N ASP A 177 -3.61 -11.81 -6.14
CA ASP A 177 -3.04 -13.16 -6.10
C ASP A 177 -1.50 -13.07 -6.07
N ASN A 178 -0.80 -14.21 -6.09
CA ASN A 178 0.66 -14.23 -6.14
C ASN A 178 1.27 -14.11 -7.55
N SER A 179 0.48 -13.71 -8.57
CA SER A 179 0.94 -13.61 -9.96
C SER A 179 2.09 -12.62 -10.12
N TYR A 180 2.16 -11.55 -9.33
CA TYR A 180 3.31 -10.63 -9.35
C TYR A 180 4.66 -11.37 -9.24
N PHE A 181 4.79 -12.28 -8.27
CA PHE A 181 6.05 -13.02 -8.06
C PHE A 181 6.29 -14.04 -9.18
N LYS A 182 5.24 -14.70 -9.67
CA LYS A 182 5.32 -15.65 -10.80
C LYS A 182 5.78 -14.95 -12.07
N GLU A 183 5.19 -13.79 -12.38
CA GLU A 183 5.56 -12.98 -13.55
C GLU A 183 6.99 -12.46 -13.41
N LEU A 184 7.38 -11.98 -12.23
CA LEU A 184 8.74 -11.52 -11.95
C LEU A 184 9.80 -12.61 -12.20
N LEU A 185 9.60 -13.83 -11.69
CA LEU A 185 10.52 -14.95 -11.88
C LEU A 185 10.58 -15.46 -13.33
N SER A 186 9.50 -15.30 -14.08
CA SER A 186 9.42 -15.78 -15.46
C SER A 186 10.07 -14.87 -16.50
N GLY A 187 10.59 -13.71 -16.08
CA GLY A 187 11.24 -12.72 -16.95
C GLY A 187 10.25 -11.77 -17.63
N GLU A 188 10.79 -10.86 -18.43
CA GLU A 188 9.99 -9.83 -19.11
C GLU A 188 9.08 -10.43 -20.19
N LYS A 189 7.86 -9.92 -20.27
CA LYS A 189 6.85 -10.34 -21.26
C LYS A 189 6.21 -9.12 -21.88
N GLU A 190 5.91 -9.21 -23.17
CA GLU A 190 5.17 -8.16 -23.87
C GLU A 190 3.84 -7.88 -23.17
N GLY A 191 3.55 -6.59 -22.96
CA GLY A 191 2.33 -6.12 -22.30
C GLY A 191 2.37 -6.14 -20.76
N LEU A 192 3.45 -6.62 -20.13
CA LEU A 192 3.65 -6.55 -18.68
C LEU A 192 4.83 -5.65 -18.32
N VAL A 193 4.73 -4.95 -17.19
CA VAL A 193 5.79 -4.08 -16.66
C VAL A 193 6.58 -4.78 -15.55
N GLN A 194 7.89 -4.51 -15.50
CA GLN A 194 8.75 -4.81 -14.36
C GLN A 194 9.66 -3.61 -14.12
N LEU A 195 9.47 -2.91 -13.01
CA LEU A 195 10.28 -1.76 -12.64
C LEU A 195 11.69 -2.20 -12.24
N PRO A 196 12.69 -1.30 -12.32
CA PRO A 196 14.04 -1.57 -11.80
C PRO A 196 14.02 -2.03 -10.32
N THR A 197 13.15 -1.44 -9.49
CA THR A 197 12.92 -1.88 -8.10
C THR A 197 12.39 -3.32 -8.01
N ASP A 198 11.43 -3.72 -8.85
CA ASP A 198 10.91 -5.10 -8.89
C ASP A 198 12.04 -6.08 -9.24
N LYS A 199 12.81 -5.78 -10.28
CA LYS A 199 13.94 -6.61 -10.73
C LYS A 199 15.05 -6.69 -9.69
N SER A 200 15.20 -5.66 -8.85
CA SER A 200 16.19 -5.67 -7.78
C SER A 200 15.94 -6.77 -6.74
N LEU A 201 14.67 -7.17 -6.55
CA LEU A 201 14.30 -8.27 -5.64
C LEU A 201 14.90 -9.62 -6.07
N LEU A 202 15.16 -9.81 -7.36
CA LEU A 202 15.77 -11.03 -7.90
C LEU A 202 17.30 -11.07 -7.77
N LYS A 203 17.93 -9.91 -7.54
CA LYS A 203 19.39 -9.79 -7.46
C LYS A 203 19.90 -9.85 -6.03
N ASP A 204 19.05 -9.52 -5.06
CA ASP A 204 19.42 -9.48 -3.66
C ASP A 204 19.32 -10.87 -3.00
N PRO A 205 20.35 -11.31 -2.25
CA PRO A 205 20.39 -12.66 -1.69
C PRO A 205 19.38 -12.89 -0.54
N VAL A 206 18.83 -11.83 0.07
CA VAL A 206 17.79 -11.94 1.09
C VAL A 206 16.41 -11.87 0.46
N PHE A 207 16.22 -11.00 -0.55
CA PHE A 207 14.92 -10.84 -1.19
C PHE A 207 14.53 -12.01 -2.09
N ARG A 208 15.48 -12.54 -2.87
CA ARG A 208 15.16 -13.57 -3.86
C ARG A 208 14.54 -14.85 -3.27
N PRO A 209 15.04 -15.41 -2.16
CA PRO A 209 14.39 -16.57 -1.54
C PRO A 209 12.94 -16.30 -1.12
N LEU A 210 12.59 -15.06 -0.76
CA LEU A 210 11.23 -14.66 -0.43
C LEU A 210 10.36 -14.54 -1.70
N VAL A 211 10.90 -14.00 -2.80
CA VAL A 211 10.21 -13.99 -4.11
C VAL A 211 9.88 -15.42 -4.55
N GLU A 212 10.85 -16.33 -4.46
CA GLU A 212 10.68 -17.75 -4.79
C GLU A 212 9.63 -18.42 -3.88
N LYS A 213 9.67 -18.15 -2.57
CA LYS A 213 8.66 -18.61 -1.62
C LYS A 213 7.26 -18.17 -2.03
N TYR A 214 7.05 -16.87 -2.26
CA TYR A 214 5.71 -16.34 -2.52
C TYR A 214 5.18 -16.69 -3.90
N ALA A 215 6.05 -16.92 -4.89
CA ALA A 215 5.62 -17.47 -6.18
C ALA A 215 5.14 -18.93 -6.07
N ALA A 216 5.76 -19.72 -5.19
CA ALA A 216 5.43 -21.13 -4.98
C ALA A 216 4.21 -21.34 -4.07
N ASP A 217 3.98 -20.44 -3.11
CA ASP A 217 2.98 -20.59 -2.05
C ASP A 217 2.20 -19.26 -1.84
N GLU A 218 0.98 -19.23 -2.39
CA GLU A 218 0.09 -18.07 -2.27
C GLU A 218 -0.45 -17.89 -0.85
N ASP A 219 -0.72 -18.97 -0.12
CA ASP A 219 -1.19 -18.89 1.26
C ASP A 219 -0.12 -18.26 2.16
N ALA A 220 1.14 -18.62 1.94
CA ALA A 220 2.25 -18.00 2.64
C ALA A 220 2.43 -16.52 2.26
N PHE A 221 2.17 -16.16 0.99
CA PHE A 221 2.13 -14.75 0.58
C PHE A 221 1.02 -14.00 1.29
N PHE A 222 -0.21 -14.53 1.30
CA PHE A 222 -1.38 -13.90 1.91
C PHE A 222 -1.21 -13.72 3.41
N ALA A 223 -0.71 -14.74 4.11
CA ALA A 223 -0.45 -14.68 5.54
C ALA A 223 0.59 -13.59 5.88
N ASP A 224 1.69 -13.53 5.14
CA ASP A 224 2.72 -12.51 5.35
C ASP A 224 2.22 -11.11 4.92
N TYR A 225 1.44 -11.01 3.84
CA TYR A 225 0.88 -9.75 3.32
C TYR A 225 -0.09 -9.10 4.30
N ALA A 226 -0.97 -9.88 4.92
CA ALA A 226 -1.87 -9.36 5.95
C ALA A 226 -1.10 -8.68 7.09
N VAL A 227 -0.02 -9.32 7.55
CA VAL A 227 0.82 -8.81 8.63
C VAL A 227 1.61 -7.58 8.19
N SER A 228 2.25 -7.61 7.03
CA SER A 228 3.07 -6.50 6.53
C SER A 228 2.22 -5.27 6.17
N HIS A 229 1.04 -5.47 5.58
CA HIS A 229 0.09 -4.39 5.30
C HIS A 229 -0.42 -3.77 6.60
N MET A 230 -0.78 -4.58 7.60
CA MET A 230 -1.19 -4.06 8.92
C MET A 230 -0.09 -3.18 9.53
N LYS A 231 1.17 -3.66 9.57
CA LYS A 231 2.31 -2.87 10.07
C LYS A 231 2.46 -1.54 9.33
N LEU A 232 2.40 -1.56 8.00
CA LEU A 232 2.48 -0.36 7.17
C LEU A 232 1.36 0.61 7.51
N SER A 233 0.12 0.14 7.51
CA SER A 233 -1.06 0.97 7.76
C SER A 233 -1.05 1.60 9.16
N GLU A 234 -0.29 1.04 10.08
CA GLU A 234 -0.15 1.46 11.48
C GLU A 234 1.21 2.10 11.77
N LEU A 235 1.95 2.59 10.77
CA LEU A 235 3.19 3.33 11.03
C LEU A 235 2.91 4.62 11.83
N GLY A 236 3.65 4.81 12.92
CA GLY A 236 3.41 5.86 13.93
C GLY A 236 2.44 5.45 15.03
#